data_AF-J3NF91-F1
#
_entry.id   AF-J3NF91-F1
#
_cell.length_a   1.000
_cell.length_b   1.000
_cell.length_c   1.000
_cell.angle_alpha   90.00
_cell.angle_beta   90.00
_cell.angle_gamma   90.00
#
_symmetry.space_group_name_H-M   'P 1'
#
loop_
_entity.id
_entity.type
_entity.pdbx_description
1 polymer ?
#
loop_
_entity_poly.entity_id
_entity_poly.type
_entity_poly.pdbx_seq_one_letter_code
_entity_poly.pdbx_strand_id
1 'polypeptide(L)'
;MAGGRMPLLGWWLMLVGSLRLASVWFGFFNIWALRVAVFSQTNMTEVHGRTFGVWTLLTCTLCFLCAFNLENRPLYLATFLSFVYALGHFLTEYLIYNTMAVANLSTVGFFAVIMPSHQLYFVKRDIDCMDAASMEFSWEIAWFSSCEAVIRKMYQTRRRVYDATERISLVSSFMASLLVGGYACIDQTDGAGMNLMDIATRELRSDALEATAPNLQDKIGNLAPAYAVAGTLSPYFVQRFQFRSNCLVIQWSGDNPNSLAGLTLSDPGDLAISLGTSDTVFGITDSPEPSLDGNILPNPVDPKTYMVMLCYKNGSLTREDVRNHYAERSWDVFNKHLEKTAPLNGGKLGYYFKEPEILPPLPVGFHRYIVNSLASGSLDEMVEHEINQFDPPSEVRAIIEGQFLSMRGHAERCGLPVPPKRIIATGGASSNQIILKTMASIFGCAVYTVERPDSASLGAALRAAHGWTCNQQGKFVPVSYLHSGRLNRTSLKLAAPFGDSEEDIDLLNNYTLLMKKRLEIEQKLVERFGRHS
;
A
#
# COMPACT_ATOMS: atom_id res chain seq x y z
N MET A 1 -2.27 -34.07 -19.95
CA MET A 1 -3.51 -33.53 -20.55
C MET A 1 -4.65 -33.76 -19.56
N ALA A 2 -5.07 -32.71 -18.85
CA ALA A 2 -6.25 -32.72 -18.00
C ALA A 2 -7.25 -31.73 -18.62
N GLY A 3 -8.45 -32.21 -18.95
CA GLY A 3 -9.44 -31.47 -19.72
C GLY A 3 -10.07 -30.34 -18.90
N GLY A 4 -9.46 -29.16 -18.95
CA GLY A 4 -10.14 -27.91 -18.58
C GLY A 4 -11.16 -27.58 -19.66
N ARG A 5 -12.44 -27.48 -19.31
CA ARG A 5 -13.48 -26.99 -20.22
C ARG A 5 -13.12 -25.56 -20.65
N MET A 6 -12.98 -25.34 -21.95
CA MET A 6 -12.74 -24.00 -22.52
C MET A 6 -13.90 -23.07 -22.11
N PRO A 7 -13.62 -21.87 -21.56
CA PRO A 7 -14.65 -20.91 -21.18
C PRO A 7 -15.54 -20.53 -22.37
N LEU A 8 -16.78 -20.09 -22.12
CA LEU A 8 -17.74 -19.65 -23.15
C LEU A 8 -17.12 -18.63 -24.12
N LEU A 9 -16.29 -17.72 -23.60
CA LEU A 9 -15.58 -16.74 -24.40
C LEU A 9 -14.55 -17.36 -25.36
N GLY A 10 -13.83 -18.39 -24.92
CA GLY A 10 -12.89 -19.13 -25.78
C GLY A 10 -13.62 -19.82 -26.93
N TRP A 11 -14.75 -20.46 -26.65
CA TRP A 11 -15.61 -21.04 -27.69
C TRP A 11 -16.16 -20.01 -28.66
N TRP A 12 -16.55 -18.83 -28.16
CA TRP A 12 -17.00 -17.74 -29.02
C TRP A 12 -15.89 -17.21 -29.93
N LEU A 13 -14.66 -17.01 -29.42
CA LEU A 13 -13.51 -16.62 -30.23
C LEU A 13 -13.17 -17.66 -31.30
N MET A 14 -13.26 -18.96 -30.97
CA MET A 14 -13.10 -20.05 -31.94
C MET A 14 -14.17 -19.99 -33.04
N LEU A 15 -15.43 -19.76 -32.68
CA LEU A 15 -16.52 -19.64 -33.64
C LEU A 15 -16.30 -18.43 -34.57
N VAL A 16 -16.00 -17.26 -34.01
CA VAL A 16 -15.77 -16.02 -34.77
C VAL A 16 -14.58 -16.17 -35.72
N GLY A 17 -13.45 -16.68 -35.22
CA GLY A 17 -12.27 -16.94 -36.04
C GLY A 17 -12.58 -17.89 -37.20
N SER A 18 -13.38 -18.93 -36.94
CA SER A 18 -13.79 -19.91 -37.97
C SER A 18 -14.72 -19.31 -39.02
N LEU A 19 -15.72 -18.51 -38.62
CA LEU A 19 -16.63 -17.84 -39.55
C LEU A 19 -15.88 -16.86 -40.46
N ARG A 20 -14.87 -16.16 -39.93
CA ARG A 20 -14.05 -15.22 -40.70
C ARG A 20 -13.14 -15.88 -41.74
N LEU A 21 -12.81 -17.17 -41.60
CA LEU A 21 -12.03 -17.89 -42.62
C LEU A 21 -12.76 -17.96 -43.96
N ALA A 22 -14.09 -17.91 -43.99
CA ALA A 22 -14.86 -17.79 -45.23
C ALA A 22 -14.55 -16.47 -45.96
N SER A 23 -14.44 -15.37 -45.22
CA SER A 23 -14.06 -14.07 -45.76
C SER A 23 -12.61 -14.02 -46.26
N VAL A 24 -11.70 -14.77 -45.61
CA VAL A 24 -10.33 -14.97 -46.08
C VAL A 24 -10.35 -15.64 -47.46
N TRP A 25 -11.12 -16.72 -47.61
CA TRP A 25 -11.26 -17.41 -48.88
C TRP A 25 -11.75 -16.48 -50.01
N PHE A 26 -12.79 -15.68 -49.75
CA PHE A 26 -13.27 -14.71 -50.75
C PHE A 26 -12.22 -13.66 -51.11
N GLY A 27 -11.42 -13.18 -50.15
CA GLY A 27 -10.33 -12.24 -50.40
C GLY A 27 -9.25 -12.78 -51.35
N PHE A 28 -8.91 -14.06 -51.26
CA PHE A 28 -7.88 -14.66 -52.10
C PHE A 28 -8.40 -15.19 -53.44
N PHE A 29 -9.60 -15.77 -53.47
CA PHE A 29 -10.05 -16.61 -54.58
C PHE A 29 -11.36 -16.16 -55.25
N ASN A 30 -12.12 -15.24 -54.63
CA ASN A 30 -13.38 -14.77 -55.20
C ASN A 30 -13.67 -13.30 -54.81
N ILE A 31 -12.90 -12.39 -55.42
CA ILE A 31 -13.01 -10.96 -55.16
C ILE A 31 -14.37 -10.38 -55.52
N TRP A 32 -15.05 -10.94 -56.52
CA TRP A 32 -16.38 -10.47 -56.93
C TRP A 32 -17.40 -10.70 -55.82
N ALA A 33 -17.37 -11.88 -55.18
CA ALA A 33 -18.21 -12.17 -54.02
C ALA A 33 -17.87 -11.25 -52.83
N LEU A 34 -16.58 -10.99 -52.56
CA LEU A 34 -16.16 -10.06 -51.51
C LEU A 34 -16.66 -8.62 -51.76
N ARG A 35 -16.56 -8.16 -53.01
CA ARG A 35 -17.05 -6.85 -53.42
C ARG A 35 -18.55 -6.72 -53.19
N VAL A 36 -19.35 -7.68 -53.66
CA VAL A 36 -20.81 -7.66 -53.49
C VAL A 36 -21.18 -7.72 -51.99
N ALA A 37 -20.44 -8.48 -51.19
CA ALA A 37 -20.72 -8.70 -49.78
C ALA A 37 -20.27 -7.56 -48.86
N VAL A 38 -19.25 -6.78 -49.22
CA VAL A 38 -18.65 -5.77 -48.33
C VAL A 38 -18.57 -4.40 -49.00
N PHE A 39 -17.89 -4.30 -50.14
CA PHE A 39 -17.57 -3.03 -50.81
C PHE A 39 -18.38 -2.81 -52.10
N SER A 40 -19.71 -2.90 -51.97
CA SER A 40 -20.62 -3.00 -53.12
C SER A 40 -20.65 -1.75 -54.02
N GLN A 41 -20.23 -0.60 -53.50
CA GLN A 41 -20.30 0.70 -54.19
C GLN A 41 -18.97 1.15 -54.82
N THR A 42 -17.91 0.32 -54.76
CA THR A 42 -16.60 0.67 -55.34
C THR A 42 -16.02 -0.47 -56.17
N ASN A 43 -15.06 -0.14 -57.03
CA ASN A 43 -14.27 -1.13 -57.76
C ASN A 43 -13.11 -1.61 -56.89
N MET A 44 -13.00 -2.92 -56.67
CA MET A 44 -11.88 -3.52 -55.97
C MET A 44 -10.93 -4.20 -56.97
N THR A 45 -9.62 -3.96 -56.84
CA THR A 45 -8.61 -4.75 -57.57
C THR A 45 -8.24 -6.01 -56.79
N GLU A 46 -7.70 -7.03 -57.46
CA GLU A 46 -7.28 -8.28 -56.79
C GLU A 46 -6.32 -8.07 -55.63
N VAL A 47 -5.46 -7.05 -55.71
CA VAL A 47 -4.53 -6.70 -54.63
C VAL A 47 -5.29 -6.26 -53.38
N HIS A 48 -6.37 -5.48 -53.53
CA HIS A 48 -7.22 -5.08 -52.39
C HIS A 48 -7.88 -6.30 -51.74
N GLY A 49 -8.38 -7.25 -52.54
CA GLY A 49 -8.96 -8.50 -52.04
C GLY A 49 -7.96 -9.32 -51.23
N ARG A 50 -6.73 -9.50 -51.74
CA ARG A 50 -5.67 -10.23 -51.03
C ARG A 50 -5.23 -9.51 -49.75
N THR A 51 -5.11 -8.19 -49.77
CA THR A 51 -4.78 -7.40 -48.56
C THR A 51 -5.85 -7.57 -47.48
N PHE A 52 -7.13 -7.49 -47.86
CA PHE A 52 -8.25 -7.76 -46.95
C PHE A 52 -8.18 -9.20 -46.40
N GLY A 53 -7.87 -10.18 -47.25
CA GLY A 53 -7.71 -11.58 -46.88
C GLY A 53 -6.58 -11.80 -45.88
N VAL A 54 -5.41 -11.19 -46.08
CA VAL A 54 -4.26 -11.27 -45.15
C VAL A 54 -4.60 -10.65 -43.80
N TRP A 55 -5.21 -9.47 -43.79
CA TRP A 55 -5.58 -8.80 -42.55
C TRP A 55 -6.63 -9.59 -41.77
N THR A 56 -7.64 -10.13 -42.47
CA THR A 56 -8.66 -10.98 -41.86
C THR A 56 -8.03 -12.25 -41.29
N LEU A 57 -7.10 -12.89 -42.01
CA LEU A 57 -6.39 -14.08 -41.55
C LEU A 57 -5.60 -13.80 -40.26
N LEU A 58 -4.92 -12.65 -40.16
CA LEU A 58 -4.25 -12.22 -38.94
C LEU A 58 -5.22 -12.13 -37.76
N THR A 59 -6.41 -11.55 -37.96
CA THR A 59 -7.42 -11.48 -36.88
C THR A 59 -7.96 -12.87 -36.50
N CYS A 60 -8.09 -13.80 -37.46
CA CYS A 60 -8.46 -15.19 -37.16
C CYS A 60 -7.39 -15.85 -36.28
N THR A 61 -6.11 -15.67 -36.61
CA THR A 61 -4.99 -16.20 -35.81
C THR A 61 -5.01 -15.63 -34.40
N LEU A 62 -5.25 -14.32 -34.23
CA LEU A 62 -5.39 -13.71 -32.91
C LEU A 62 -6.56 -14.31 -32.12
N CYS A 63 -7.72 -14.51 -32.75
CA CYS A 63 -8.88 -15.14 -32.11
C CYS A 63 -8.55 -16.55 -31.62
N PHE A 64 -7.90 -17.38 -32.45
CA PHE A 64 -7.53 -18.74 -32.06
C PHE A 64 -6.48 -18.76 -30.95
N LEU A 65 -5.42 -17.95 -31.06
CA LEU A 65 -4.39 -17.88 -30.02
C LEU A 65 -4.97 -17.40 -28.69
N CYS A 66 -5.83 -16.38 -28.72
CA CYS A 66 -6.48 -15.85 -27.53
C CYS A 66 -7.47 -16.85 -26.91
N ALA A 67 -8.19 -17.64 -27.73
CA ALA A 67 -9.14 -18.63 -27.23
C ALA A 67 -8.50 -19.68 -26.31
N PHE A 68 -7.25 -20.06 -26.59
CA PHE A 68 -6.49 -21.01 -25.76
C PHE A 68 -5.69 -20.35 -24.63
N ASN A 69 -5.57 -19.01 -24.63
CA ASN A 69 -4.70 -18.26 -23.71
C ASN A 69 -5.41 -17.01 -23.17
N LEU A 70 -6.65 -17.17 -22.70
CA LEU A 70 -7.48 -16.05 -22.22
C LEU A 70 -6.85 -15.28 -21.03
N GLU A 71 -5.95 -15.91 -20.28
CA GLU A 71 -5.25 -15.29 -19.15
C GLU A 71 -4.07 -14.39 -19.59
N ASN A 72 -3.65 -14.46 -20.86
CA ASN A 72 -2.56 -13.64 -21.39
C ASN A 72 -3.07 -12.25 -21.76
N ARG A 73 -2.91 -11.28 -20.84
CA ARG A 73 -3.43 -9.90 -20.99
C ARG A 73 -2.99 -9.20 -22.28
N PRO A 74 -1.70 -9.22 -22.69
CA PRO A 74 -1.28 -8.63 -23.97
C PRO A 74 -2.00 -9.22 -25.19
N LEU A 75 -2.16 -10.54 -25.21
CA LEU A 75 -2.81 -11.25 -26.32
C LEU A 75 -4.31 -10.96 -26.37
N TYR A 76 -4.96 -10.87 -25.20
CA TYR A 76 -6.35 -10.47 -25.09
C TYR A 76 -6.57 -9.04 -25.61
N LEU A 77 -5.73 -8.09 -25.18
CA LEU A 77 -5.81 -6.69 -25.62
C LEU A 77 -5.56 -6.56 -27.13
N ALA A 78 -4.56 -7.23 -27.67
CA ALA A 78 -4.27 -7.22 -29.11
C ALA A 78 -5.46 -7.78 -29.92
N THR A 79 -6.07 -8.86 -29.43
CA THR A 79 -7.26 -9.47 -30.04
C THR A 79 -8.45 -8.52 -29.99
N PHE A 80 -8.71 -7.89 -28.84
CA PHE A 80 -9.77 -6.90 -28.65
C PHE A 80 -9.59 -5.69 -29.58
N LEU A 81 -8.39 -5.10 -29.63
CA LEU A 81 -8.08 -3.96 -30.50
C LEU A 81 -8.28 -4.30 -31.99
N SER A 82 -8.05 -5.55 -32.40
CA SER A 82 -8.33 -5.98 -33.78
C SER A 82 -9.82 -5.87 -34.14
N PHE A 83 -10.74 -6.10 -33.20
CA PHE A 83 -12.18 -5.88 -33.41
C PHE A 83 -12.51 -4.39 -33.50
N VAL A 84 -11.90 -3.56 -32.64
CA VAL A 84 -12.10 -2.11 -32.65
C VAL A 84 -11.64 -1.51 -33.98
N TYR A 85 -10.47 -1.91 -34.48
CA TYR A 85 -9.95 -1.46 -35.77
C TYR A 85 -10.83 -1.92 -36.93
N ALA A 86 -11.37 -3.15 -36.88
CA ALA A 86 -12.32 -3.62 -37.88
C ALA A 86 -13.58 -2.76 -37.91
N LEU A 87 -14.19 -2.53 -36.75
CA LEU A 87 -15.38 -1.71 -36.62
C LEU A 87 -15.12 -0.27 -37.12
N GLY A 88 -14.02 0.35 -36.68
CA GLY A 88 -13.62 1.68 -37.11
C GLY A 88 -13.45 1.76 -38.62
N HIS A 89 -12.73 0.81 -39.23
CA HIS A 89 -12.55 0.76 -40.67
C HIS A 89 -13.88 0.68 -41.42
N PHE A 90 -14.76 -0.26 -41.07
CA PHE A 90 -16.05 -0.41 -41.76
C PHE A 90 -17.00 0.78 -41.54
N LEU A 91 -16.95 1.42 -40.37
CA LEU A 91 -17.68 2.67 -40.13
C LEU A 91 -17.15 3.81 -41.00
N THR A 92 -15.84 3.93 -41.18
CA THR A 92 -15.27 4.95 -42.08
C THR A 92 -15.61 4.69 -43.55
N GLU A 93 -15.58 3.44 -43.99
CA GLU A 93 -15.96 3.04 -45.36
C GLU A 93 -17.43 3.33 -45.66
N TYR A 94 -18.31 3.17 -44.65
CA TYR A 94 -19.71 3.53 -44.76
C TYR A 94 -19.97 5.04 -44.68
N LEU A 95 -19.53 5.70 -43.61
CA LEU A 95 -19.90 7.09 -43.30
C LEU A 95 -19.12 8.14 -44.09
N ILE A 96 -17.85 7.84 -44.40
CA ILE A 96 -16.94 8.82 -45.01
C ILE A 96 -16.75 8.51 -46.49
N TYR A 97 -16.32 7.28 -46.80
CA TYR A 97 -15.95 6.92 -48.17
C TYR A 97 -17.13 6.45 -49.03
N ASN A 98 -18.28 6.14 -48.43
CA ASN A 98 -19.51 5.68 -49.10
C ASN A 98 -19.27 4.48 -50.05
N THR A 99 -18.30 3.62 -49.73
CA THR A 99 -17.92 2.44 -50.54
C THR A 99 -18.76 1.20 -50.21
N MET A 100 -19.54 1.27 -49.13
CA MET A 100 -20.39 0.19 -48.62
C MET A 100 -21.86 0.63 -48.59
N ALA A 101 -22.77 -0.23 -49.06
CA ALA A 101 -24.19 0.02 -48.89
C ALA A 101 -24.65 -0.33 -47.46
N VAL A 102 -25.71 0.33 -46.98
CA VAL A 102 -26.33 0.09 -45.66
C VAL A 102 -26.68 -1.39 -45.45
N ALA A 103 -27.14 -2.06 -46.51
CA ALA A 103 -27.51 -3.48 -46.46
C ALA A 103 -26.32 -4.41 -46.14
N ASN A 104 -25.10 -4.00 -46.46
CA ASN A 104 -23.86 -4.74 -46.18
C ASN A 104 -23.37 -4.55 -44.73
N LEU A 105 -23.87 -3.52 -44.03
CA LEU A 105 -23.49 -3.20 -42.66
C LEU A 105 -23.95 -4.28 -41.67
N SER A 106 -25.08 -4.93 -41.94
CA SER A 106 -25.62 -6.02 -41.12
C SER A 106 -24.79 -7.30 -41.26
N THR A 107 -24.34 -7.64 -42.47
CA THR A 107 -23.41 -8.74 -42.74
C THR A 107 -22.10 -8.53 -41.99
N VAL A 108 -21.54 -7.32 -42.07
CA VAL A 108 -20.29 -6.96 -41.40
C VAL A 108 -20.46 -6.87 -39.89
N GLY A 109 -21.57 -6.33 -39.39
CA GLY A 109 -21.89 -6.30 -37.96
C GLY A 109 -22.02 -7.70 -37.36
N PHE A 110 -22.60 -8.65 -38.08
CA PHE A 110 -22.77 -10.04 -37.62
C PHE A 110 -21.44 -10.80 -37.53
N PHE A 111 -20.53 -10.61 -38.48
CA PHE A 111 -19.23 -11.31 -38.52
C PHE A 111 -18.08 -10.55 -37.84
N ALA A 112 -18.21 -9.23 -37.67
CA ALA A 112 -17.17 -8.38 -37.10
C ALA A 112 -17.47 -7.85 -35.69
N VAL A 113 -18.74 -7.75 -35.25
CA VAL A 113 -19.09 -6.85 -34.12
C VAL A 113 -20.15 -7.38 -33.14
N ILE A 114 -20.69 -8.60 -33.26
CA ILE A 114 -21.56 -9.15 -32.18
C ILE A 114 -20.68 -9.55 -30.99
N MET A 115 -20.17 -8.56 -30.25
CA MET A 115 -19.68 -8.75 -28.90
C MET A 115 -20.89 -9.05 -28.01
N PRO A 116 -20.90 -10.17 -27.27
CA PRO A 116 -21.89 -10.38 -26.22
C PRO A 116 -21.82 -9.18 -25.25
N SER A 117 -22.96 -8.66 -24.82
CA SER A 117 -23.07 -7.59 -23.82
C SER A 117 -22.28 -7.89 -22.51
N HIS A 118 -21.99 -9.16 -22.24
CA HIS A 118 -21.09 -9.60 -21.18
C HIS A 118 -19.62 -9.14 -21.34
N GLN A 119 -19.13 -8.83 -22.55
CA GLN A 119 -17.75 -8.35 -22.76
C GLN A 119 -17.57 -6.86 -22.46
N LEU A 120 -18.61 -6.02 -22.65
CA LEU A 120 -18.57 -4.64 -22.13
C LEU A 120 -18.51 -4.64 -20.60
N TYR A 121 -19.12 -5.63 -19.96
CA TYR A 121 -19.00 -5.86 -18.51
C TYR A 121 -17.58 -6.26 -18.10
N PHE A 122 -16.84 -7.01 -18.92
CA PHE A 122 -15.44 -7.36 -18.62
C PHE A 122 -14.46 -6.22 -18.90
N VAL A 123 -14.65 -5.44 -19.97
CA VAL A 123 -13.81 -4.24 -20.21
C VAL A 123 -14.11 -3.15 -19.19
N LYS A 124 -15.38 -2.98 -18.80
CA LYS A 124 -15.74 -2.10 -17.68
C LYS A 124 -15.22 -2.65 -16.36
N ARG A 125 -15.30 -3.95 -16.09
CA ARG A 125 -14.70 -4.57 -14.91
C ARG A 125 -13.17 -4.56 -14.93
N ASP A 126 -12.49 -4.57 -16.08
CA ASP A 126 -11.02 -4.51 -16.18
C ASP A 126 -10.50 -3.07 -16.14
N ILE A 127 -11.26 -2.08 -16.63
CA ILE A 127 -10.98 -0.65 -16.44
C ILE A 127 -11.33 -0.24 -15.00
N ASP A 128 -12.48 -0.69 -14.49
CA ASP A 128 -12.84 -0.56 -13.08
C ASP A 128 -11.90 -1.39 -12.20
N CYS A 129 -11.28 -2.49 -12.67
CA CYS A 129 -10.17 -3.19 -12.01
C CYS A 129 -8.81 -2.56 -12.30
N MET A 130 -8.65 -1.61 -13.21
CA MET A 130 -7.43 -0.80 -13.27
C MET A 130 -7.48 0.28 -12.19
N ASP A 131 -8.65 0.88 -11.96
CA ASP A 131 -8.88 1.80 -10.85
C ASP A 131 -9.06 1.06 -9.50
N ALA A 132 -9.72 -0.11 -9.50
CA ALA A 132 -9.87 -0.97 -8.33
C ALA A 132 -8.64 -1.84 -8.05
N ALA A 133 -7.81 -2.25 -9.01
CA ALA A 133 -6.52 -2.88 -8.66
C ALA A 133 -5.47 -1.85 -8.20
N SER A 134 -5.78 -0.54 -8.25
CA SER A 134 -5.06 0.47 -7.46
C SER A 134 -5.75 0.78 -6.11
N MET A 135 -7.07 0.59 -5.98
CA MET A 135 -7.84 0.89 -4.75
C MET A 135 -8.12 -0.33 -3.83
N GLU A 136 -8.54 -1.49 -4.35
CA GLU A 136 -8.58 -2.80 -3.64
C GLU A 136 -7.19 -3.28 -3.22
N PHE A 137 -6.14 -2.81 -3.90
CA PHE A 137 -4.75 -3.12 -3.54
C PHE A 137 -4.32 -2.60 -2.17
N SER A 138 -5.10 -1.72 -1.55
CA SER A 138 -4.71 -1.09 -0.28
C SER A 138 -5.21 -1.83 0.96
N TRP A 139 -6.12 -2.81 0.82
CA TRP A 139 -6.97 -3.21 1.95
C TRP A 139 -6.93 -4.67 2.35
N GLU A 140 -6.60 -5.58 1.44
CA GLU A 140 -6.22 -6.93 1.84
C GLU A 140 -4.83 -6.96 2.49
N ILE A 141 -4.09 -5.84 2.51
CA ILE A 141 -2.66 -5.88 2.76
C ILE A 141 -2.27 -6.07 4.24
N ALA A 142 -3.00 -5.54 5.22
CA ALA A 142 -2.53 -5.63 6.61
C ALA A 142 -2.61 -7.05 7.20
N TRP A 143 -3.63 -7.83 6.84
CA TRP A 143 -3.84 -9.20 7.36
C TRP A 143 -3.53 -10.31 6.33
N PHE A 144 -3.66 -10.06 5.01
CA PHE A 144 -3.33 -11.02 3.94
C PHE A 144 -1.95 -10.77 3.26
N SER A 145 -1.16 -9.76 3.66
CA SER A 145 0.23 -9.58 3.18
C SER A 145 1.31 -10.06 4.14
N SER A 146 0.97 -10.79 5.20
CA SER A 146 2.00 -11.56 5.87
C SER A 146 2.63 -12.50 4.83
N CYS A 147 3.96 -12.55 4.79
CA CYS A 147 4.64 -13.41 3.82
C CYS A 147 4.18 -14.87 3.98
N GLU A 148 3.89 -15.29 5.22
CA GLU A 148 3.26 -16.56 5.55
C GLU A 148 2.01 -16.85 4.71
N ALA A 149 1.00 -15.97 4.70
CA ALA A 149 -0.23 -16.18 3.94
C ALA A 149 0.01 -16.31 2.42
N VAL A 150 0.94 -15.50 1.88
CA VAL A 150 1.32 -15.57 0.46
C VAL A 150 2.02 -16.89 0.15
N ILE A 151 2.95 -17.33 1.00
CA ILE A 151 3.65 -18.61 0.85
C ILE A 151 2.64 -19.76 0.91
N ARG A 152 1.71 -19.73 1.87
CA ARG A 152 0.63 -20.73 2.02
C ARG A 152 -0.23 -20.80 0.76
N LYS A 153 -0.67 -19.65 0.24
CA LYS A 153 -1.45 -19.56 -1.00
C LYS A 153 -0.68 -20.13 -2.19
N MET A 154 0.61 -19.81 -2.32
CA MET A 154 1.46 -20.36 -3.38
C MET A 154 1.61 -21.87 -3.28
N TYR A 155 1.79 -22.40 -2.08
CA TYR A 155 1.83 -23.83 -1.82
C TYR A 155 0.51 -24.54 -2.21
N GLN A 156 -0.64 -23.97 -1.83
CA GLN A 156 -1.96 -24.55 -2.08
C GLN A 156 -2.39 -24.46 -3.55
N THR A 157 -2.14 -23.34 -4.21
CA THR A 157 -2.66 -23.05 -5.56
C THR A 157 -1.65 -23.33 -6.67
N ARG A 158 -0.35 -23.28 -6.37
CA ARG A 158 0.76 -23.41 -7.33
C ARG A 158 1.86 -24.31 -6.80
N ARG A 159 1.48 -25.50 -6.32
CA ARG A 159 2.38 -26.46 -5.65
C ARG A 159 3.70 -26.72 -6.39
N ARG A 160 3.66 -26.94 -7.71
CA ARG A 160 4.86 -27.16 -8.53
C ARG A 160 5.85 -25.99 -8.48
N VAL A 161 5.36 -24.76 -8.40
CA VAL A 161 6.20 -23.57 -8.28
C VAL A 161 6.87 -23.57 -6.91
N TYR A 162 6.10 -23.78 -5.83
CA TYR A 162 6.66 -23.86 -4.48
C TYR A 162 7.73 -24.95 -4.33
N ASP A 163 7.46 -26.15 -4.85
CA ASP A 163 8.41 -27.27 -4.78
C ASP A 163 9.71 -26.95 -5.55
N ALA A 164 9.61 -26.27 -6.69
CA ALA A 164 10.75 -25.83 -7.51
C ALA A 164 11.47 -24.58 -6.96
N THR A 165 10.89 -23.86 -6.00
CA THR A 165 11.52 -22.68 -5.38
C THR A 165 12.67 -23.12 -4.47
N GLU A 166 13.90 -22.74 -4.81
CA GLU A 166 15.07 -22.99 -3.97
C GLU A 166 15.13 -22.06 -2.75
N ARG A 167 14.84 -20.76 -2.95
CA ARG A 167 14.99 -19.71 -1.94
C ARG A 167 13.76 -18.80 -1.89
N ILE A 168 13.34 -18.45 -0.68
CA ILE A 168 12.34 -17.42 -0.41
C ILE A 168 13.04 -16.27 0.32
N SER A 169 12.86 -15.06 -0.20
CA SER A 169 13.50 -13.83 0.28
C SER A 169 12.49 -12.71 0.33
N LEU A 170 12.63 -11.82 1.31
CA LEU A 170 12.02 -10.48 1.25
C LEU A 170 12.76 -9.65 0.21
N VAL A 171 12.11 -8.61 -0.31
CA VAL A 171 12.70 -7.69 -1.31
C VAL A 171 14.05 -7.14 -0.82
N SER A 172 14.13 -6.75 0.46
CA SER A 172 15.36 -6.29 1.13
C SER A 172 16.50 -7.32 1.03
N SER A 173 16.27 -8.55 1.53
CA SER A 173 17.25 -9.63 1.53
C SER A 173 17.61 -10.11 0.12
N PHE A 174 16.68 -10.04 -0.83
CA PHE A 174 16.96 -10.33 -2.24
C PHE A 174 17.92 -9.29 -2.83
N MET A 175 17.68 -8.00 -2.59
CA MET A 175 18.59 -6.94 -3.04
C MET A 175 19.98 -7.06 -2.39
N ALA A 176 20.05 -7.38 -1.10
CA ALA A 176 21.32 -7.69 -0.44
C ALA A 176 22.03 -8.89 -1.10
N SER A 177 21.26 -9.94 -1.46
CA SER A 177 21.77 -11.14 -2.12
C SER A 177 22.42 -10.83 -3.47
N LEU A 178 21.81 -9.93 -4.26
CA LEU A 178 22.38 -9.46 -5.52
C LEU A 178 23.73 -8.77 -5.31
N LEU A 179 23.85 -7.92 -4.27
CA LEU A 179 25.08 -7.20 -3.98
C LEU A 179 26.21 -8.11 -3.51
N VAL A 180 25.93 -9.10 -2.68
CA VAL A 180 26.96 -10.05 -2.19
C VAL A 180 27.25 -11.17 -3.19
N GLY A 181 26.37 -11.41 -4.16
CA GLY A 181 26.52 -12.47 -5.16
C GLY A 181 26.21 -13.87 -4.61
N GLY A 182 25.33 -13.96 -3.61
CA GLY A 182 24.92 -15.19 -2.91
C GLY A 182 23.71 -14.91 -2.00
N TYR A 183 23.17 -15.91 -1.33
CA TYR A 183 21.99 -15.70 -0.47
C TYR A 183 22.33 -14.94 0.82
N ALA A 184 21.86 -13.71 0.92
CA ALA A 184 21.82 -12.98 2.18
C ALA A 184 20.71 -13.53 3.08
N CYS A 185 20.92 -13.39 4.40
CA CYS A 185 19.89 -13.69 5.38
C CYS A 185 18.78 -12.64 5.33
N ILE A 186 17.61 -12.98 5.85
CA ILE A 186 16.58 -12.00 6.17
C ILE A 186 16.93 -11.41 7.53
N ASP A 187 16.88 -10.08 7.67
CA ASP A 187 17.14 -9.47 8.97
C ASP A 187 15.98 -9.69 9.94
N GLN A 188 16.28 -9.73 11.24
CA GLN A 188 15.28 -10.01 12.28
C GLN A 188 14.14 -8.98 12.33
N THR A 189 14.36 -7.76 11.86
CA THR A 189 13.33 -6.72 11.91
C THR A 189 12.32 -6.88 10.77
N ASP A 190 12.81 -7.02 9.54
CA ASP A 190 11.97 -7.22 8.35
C ASP A 190 11.35 -8.63 8.36
N GLY A 191 12.10 -9.61 8.86
CA GLY A 191 11.64 -10.99 9.06
C GLY A 191 10.45 -11.11 10.02
N ALA A 192 10.26 -10.17 10.95
CA ALA A 192 9.08 -10.14 11.81
C ALA A 192 7.78 -9.92 11.00
N GLY A 193 7.84 -9.13 9.92
CA GLY A 193 6.70 -8.93 9.01
C GLY A 193 6.29 -10.19 8.24
N MET A 194 7.07 -11.27 8.32
CA MET A 194 6.71 -12.54 7.71
C MET A 194 5.66 -13.31 8.50
N ASN A 195 5.45 -12.95 9.79
CA ASN A 195 4.60 -13.67 10.74
C ASN A 195 5.03 -15.14 10.98
N LEU A 196 6.34 -15.40 10.88
CA LEU A 196 6.95 -16.74 11.05
C LEU A 196 7.97 -16.81 12.19
N MET A 197 8.15 -15.71 12.91
CA MET A 197 9.21 -15.54 13.91
C MET A 197 8.60 -15.24 15.27
N ASP A 198 9.19 -15.81 16.32
CA ASP A 198 8.98 -15.32 17.68
C ASP A 198 9.82 -14.06 17.90
N ILE A 199 9.18 -12.92 18.13
CA ILE A 199 9.87 -11.63 18.26
C ILE A 199 10.74 -11.52 19.51
N ALA A 200 10.47 -12.31 20.55
CA ALA A 200 11.24 -12.30 21.80
C ALA A 200 12.54 -13.10 21.64
N THR A 201 12.47 -14.30 21.05
CA THR A 201 13.68 -15.11 20.78
C THR A 201 14.40 -14.66 19.50
N ARG A 202 13.68 -14.02 18.58
CA ARG A 202 14.12 -13.61 17.23
C ARG A 202 14.51 -14.78 16.35
N GLU A 203 13.83 -15.90 16.55
CA GLU A 203 14.02 -17.15 15.83
C GLU A 203 12.74 -17.54 15.11
N LEU A 204 12.89 -18.25 13.98
CA LEU A 204 11.75 -18.81 13.27
C LEU A 204 11.05 -19.86 14.14
N ARG A 205 9.73 -19.82 14.17
CA ARG A 205 8.90 -20.77 14.89
C ARG A 205 8.61 -22.00 14.04
N SER A 206 8.95 -23.19 14.54
CA SER A 206 8.73 -24.45 13.83
C SER A 206 7.26 -24.69 13.52
N ASP A 207 6.37 -24.42 14.46
CA ASP A 207 4.93 -24.62 14.27
C ASP A 207 4.31 -23.65 13.26
N ALA A 208 4.73 -22.38 13.24
CA ALA A 208 4.33 -21.42 12.23
C ALA A 208 4.80 -21.85 10.82
N LEU A 209 6.06 -22.30 10.71
CA LEU A 209 6.61 -22.81 9.44
C LEU A 209 5.83 -24.04 8.95
N GLU A 210 5.57 -25.02 9.83
CA GLU A 210 4.83 -26.25 9.53
C GLU A 210 3.38 -25.96 9.10
N ALA A 211 2.70 -25.02 9.77
CA ALA A 211 1.36 -24.58 9.40
C ALA A 211 1.33 -23.95 8.00
N THR A 212 2.40 -23.25 7.63
CA THR A 212 2.53 -22.54 6.36
C THR A 212 2.77 -23.50 5.20
N ALA A 213 3.92 -24.19 5.18
CA ALA A 213 4.30 -25.08 4.08
C ALA A 213 5.44 -26.04 4.48
N PRO A 214 5.50 -27.25 3.89
CA PRO A 214 6.57 -28.21 4.17
C PRO A 214 7.94 -27.70 3.71
N ASN A 215 8.98 -28.06 4.47
CA ASN A 215 10.39 -27.71 4.21
C ASN A 215 10.63 -26.20 4.05
N LEU A 216 9.81 -25.37 4.70
CA LEU A 216 9.86 -23.92 4.53
C LEU A 216 11.14 -23.31 5.13
N GLN A 217 11.64 -23.87 6.23
CA GLN A 217 12.88 -23.41 6.86
C GLN A 217 14.08 -23.47 5.91
N ASP A 218 14.22 -24.55 5.12
CA ASP A 218 15.31 -24.69 4.16
C ASP A 218 15.26 -23.62 3.07
N LYS A 219 14.04 -23.24 2.66
CA LYS A 219 13.81 -22.21 1.63
C LYS A 219 14.04 -20.79 2.18
N ILE A 220 13.71 -20.52 3.45
CA ILE A 220 13.90 -19.20 4.10
C ILE A 220 15.32 -19.03 4.67
N GLY A 221 15.95 -20.10 5.13
CA GLY A 221 17.22 -20.08 5.86
C GLY A 221 17.15 -19.34 7.20
N ASN A 222 18.33 -19.03 7.74
CA ASN A 222 18.44 -18.37 9.04
C ASN A 222 18.14 -16.87 8.95
N LEU A 223 17.59 -16.33 10.03
CA LEU A 223 17.50 -14.89 10.26
C LEU A 223 18.83 -14.36 10.81
N ALA A 224 19.09 -13.07 10.60
CA ALA A 224 20.30 -12.42 11.09
C ALA A 224 20.00 -11.11 11.83
N PRO A 225 20.81 -10.73 12.85
CA PRO A 225 20.70 -9.42 13.45
C PRO A 225 20.83 -8.29 12.42
N ALA A 226 20.08 -7.21 12.61
CA ALA A 226 20.03 -6.07 11.68
C ALA A 226 21.39 -5.38 11.44
N TYR A 227 22.33 -5.48 12.39
CA TYR A 227 23.68 -4.92 12.28
C TYR A 227 24.71 -5.91 11.70
N ALA A 228 24.33 -7.16 11.43
CA ALA A 228 25.25 -8.19 10.97
C ALA A 228 25.72 -7.94 9.54
N VAL A 229 26.90 -8.44 9.21
CA VAL A 229 27.43 -8.44 7.85
C VAL A 229 26.70 -9.53 7.04
N ALA A 230 26.08 -9.14 5.93
CA ALA A 230 25.51 -10.07 4.96
C ALA A 230 26.61 -10.74 4.11
N GLY A 231 27.68 -10.00 3.81
CA GLY A 231 28.84 -10.48 3.08
C GLY A 231 29.72 -9.34 2.60
N THR A 232 30.74 -9.65 1.81
CA THR A 232 31.48 -8.64 1.05
C THR A 232 30.79 -8.37 -0.27
N LEU A 233 30.90 -7.14 -0.77
CA LEU A 233 30.39 -6.76 -2.07
C LEU A 233 30.98 -7.66 -3.17
N SER A 234 30.13 -8.15 -4.09
CA SER A 234 30.55 -9.13 -5.07
C SER A 234 31.59 -8.56 -6.05
N PRO A 235 32.47 -9.42 -6.61
CA PRO A 235 33.51 -8.99 -7.55
C PRO A 235 32.98 -8.17 -8.74
N TYR A 236 31.75 -8.46 -9.19
CA TYR A 236 31.09 -7.72 -10.26
C TYR A 236 30.97 -6.22 -9.95
N PHE A 237 30.44 -5.86 -8.77
CA PHE A 237 30.28 -4.45 -8.39
C PHE A 237 31.61 -3.79 -8.04
N VAL A 238 32.53 -4.53 -7.41
CA VAL A 238 33.90 -4.06 -7.12
C VAL A 238 34.60 -3.64 -8.41
N GLN A 239 34.60 -4.48 -9.45
CA GLN A 239 35.26 -4.20 -10.72
C GLN A 239 34.54 -3.11 -11.52
N ARG A 240 33.20 -3.14 -11.57
CA ARG A 240 32.42 -2.21 -12.38
C ARG A 240 32.43 -0.78 -11.83
N PHE A 241 32.33 -0.63 -10.51
CA PHE A 241 32.16 0.66 -9.85
C PHE A 241 33.37 1.09 -9.01
N GLN A 242 34.47 0.32 -9.06
CA GLN A 242 35.75 0.64 -8.40
C GLN A 242 35.63 0.79 -6.87
N PHE A 243 34.74 0.00 -6.25
CA PHE A 243 34.70 -0.13 -4.80
C PHE A 243 35.94 -0.86 -4.28
N ARG A 244 36.25 -0.69 -2.98
CA ARG A 244 37.27 -1.53 -2.33
C ARG A 244 36.78 -2.98 -2.23
N SER A 245 37.67 -3.94 -2.42
CA SER A 245 37.34 -5.37 -2.38
C SER A 245 36.85 -5.86 -1.01
N ASN A 246 37.18 -5.14 0.06
CA ASN A 246 36.71 -5.42 1.41
C ASN A 246 35.46 -4.60 1.80
N CYS A 247 34.75 -4.01 0.84
CA CYS A 247 33.50 -3.32 1.10
C CYS A 247 32.47 -4.31 1.64
N LEU A 248 31.96 -4.05 2.85
CA LEU A 248 30.97 -4.88 3.51
C LEU A 248 29.56 -4.47 3.08
N VAL A 249 28.69 -5.46 2.93
CA VAL A 249 27.24 -5.28 2.83
C VAL A 249 26.65 -5.69 4.17
N ILE A 250 26.00 -4.76 4.87
CA ILE A 250 25.24 -5.04 6.09
C ILE A 250 23.85 -5.57 5.70
N GLN A 251 23.22 -6.37 6.56
CA GLN A 251 21.86 -6.87 6.29
C GLN A 251 20.90 -5.72 5.93
N TRP A 252 20.10 -5.94 4.90
CA TRP A 252 19.08 -4.97 4.46
C TRP A 252 17.79 -5.19 5.26
N SER A 253 17.04 -4.10 5.47
CA SER A 253 15.71 -4.13 6.10
C SER A 253 14.70 -3.35 5.25
N GLY A 254 13.44 -3.44 5.63
CA GLY A 254 12.34 -2.66 5.06
C GLY A 254 12.52 -1.15 5.20
N ASP A 255 11.70 -0.39 4.48
CA ASP A 255 11.67 1.07 4.47
C ASP A 255 11.30 1.69 5.82
N ASN A 256 10.32 1.12 6.54
CA ASN A 256 9.90 1.56 7.87
C ASN A 256 10.98 1.34 8.93
N PRO A 257 11.58 0.13 9.05
CA PRO A 257 12.75 -0.08 9.89
C PRO A 257 13.90 0.90 9.62
N ASN A 258 14.20 1.14 8.35
CA ASN A 258 15.22 2.11 7.99
C ASN A 258 14.76 3.55 8.33
N SER A 259 13.49 3.91 8.17
CA SER A 259 13.00 5.24 8.55
C SER A 259 13.13 5.50 10.05
N LEU A 260 12.89 4.50 10.90
CA LEU A 260 13.16 4.61 12.34
C LEU A 260 14.63 4.98 12.61
N ALA A 261 15.56 4.28 11.95
CA ALA A 261 16.99 4.57 12.06
C ALA A 261 17.34 5.96 11.51
N GLY A 262 16.77 6.36 10.38
CA GLY A 262 17.01 7.64 9.71
C GLY A 262 16.47 8.85 10.48
N LEU A 263 15.37 8.66 11.21
CA LEU A 263 14.79 9.66 12.12
C LEU A 263 15.50 9.68 13.48
N THR A 264 16.50 8.81 13.69
CA THR A 264 17.31 8.73 14.91
C THR A 264 16.49 8.51 16.19
N LEU A 265 15.35 7.83 16.06
CA LEU A 265 14.62 7.33 17.22
C LEU A 265 15.54 6.32 17.91
N SER A 266 15.91 6.60 19.16
CA SER A 266 16.98 5.85 19.84
C SER A 266 16.55 5.33 21.21
N ASP A 267 15.68 6.06 21.90
CA ASP A 267 15.31 5.78 23.28
C ASP A 267 13.82 5.41 23.39
N PRO A 268 13.43 4.51 24.32
CA PRO A 268 12.02 4.34 24.68
C PRO A 268 11.36 5.68 25.02
N GLY A 269 10.20 5.92 24.41
CA GLY A 269 9.47 7.19 24.47
C GLY A 269 9.77 8.17 23.33
N ASP A 270 10.70 7.85 22.42
CA ASP A 270 10.79 8.54 21.13
C ASP A 270 9.65 8.08 20.21
N LEU A 271 8.92 9.05 19.64
CA LEU A 271 7.85 8.80 18.68
C LEU A 271 8.14 9.55 17.38
N ALA A 272 7.85 8.95 16.22
CA ALA A 272 7.72 9.66 14.96
C ALA A 272 6.32 9.48 14.39
N ILE A 273 5.77 10.56 13.84
CA ILE A 273 4.47 10.54 13.16
C ILE A 273 4.67 11.08 11.74
N SER A 274 4.53 10.19 10.76
CA SER A 274 4.51 10.56 9.35
C SER A 274 3.11 10.96 8.95
N LEU A 275 2.93 12.22 8.55
CA LEU A 275 1.66 12.80 8.13
C LEU A 275 1.55 12.84 6.60
N GLY A 276 1.40 11.65 6.01
CA GLY A 276 1.35 11.43 4.58
C GLY A 276 -0.08 11.29 4.03
N THR A 277 -0.18 10.75 2.81
CA THR A 277 -1.47 10.28 2.24
C THR A 277 -2.10 9.23 3.14
N SER A 278 -1.26 8.33 3.63
CA SER A 278 -1.49 7.45 4.77
C SER A 278 -0.59 7.89 5.91
N ASP A 279 -1.14 7.96 7.12
CA ASP A 279 -0.38 8.34 8.29
C ASP A 279 0.29 7.11 8.91
N THR A 280 1.45 7.30 9.54
CA THR A 280 2.16 6.20 10.20
C THR A 280 2.79 6.67 11.49
N VAL A 281 2.62 5.88 12.56
CA VAL A 281 3.25 6.11 13.85
C VAL A 281 4.36 5.09 14.04
N PHE A 282 5.54 5.57 14.39
CA PHE A 282 6.70 4.76 14.76
C PHE A 282 7.09 5.08 16.20
N GLY A 283 7.35 4.07 17.02
CA GLY A 283 7.85 4.30 18.37
C GLY A 283 8.78 3.19 18.82
N ILE A 284 9.51 3.46 19.90
CA ILE A 284 10.39 2.50 20.55
C ILE A 284 9.84 2.15 21.93
N THR A 285 9.80 0.85 22.24
CA THR A 285 9.49 0.33 23.57
C THR A 285 10.45 -0.80 23.95
N ASP A 286 10.73 -0.96 25.24
CA ASP A 286 11.41 -2.12 25.81
C ASP A 286 10.43 -3.14 26.41
N SER A 287 9.15 -2.80 26.47
CA SER A 287 8.06 -3.57 27.05
C SER A 287 6.95 -3.73 26.01
N PRO A 288 7.14 -4.57 24.98
CA PRO A 288 6.16 -4.70 23.90
C PRO A 288 4.86 -5.34 24.41
N GLU A 289 3.72 -4.79 24.00
CA GLU A 289 2.39 -5.38 24.22
C GLU A 289 1.74 -5.76 22.88
N PRO A 290 2.03 -6.96 22.33
CA PRO A 290 1.47 -7.37 21.04
C PRO A 290 -0.05 -7.35 21.07
N SER A 291 -0.65 -6.67 20.09
CA SER A 291 -2.09 -6.54 19.96
C SER A 291 -2.50 -6.69 18.50
N LEU A 292 -3.81 -6.84 18.24
CA LEU A 292 -4.36 -6.78 16.88
C LEU A 292 -4.32 -5.36 16.31
N ASP A 293 -4.03 -4.36 17.15
CA ASP A 293 -4.09 -2.94 16.85
C ASP A 293 -2.74 -2.41 16.30
N GLY A 294 -1.66 -3.20 16.26
CA GLY A 294 -0.36 -2.66 15.86
C GLY A 294 0.72 -3.71 15.57
N ASN A 295 1.68 -3.33 14.74
CA ASN A 295 2.82 -4.19 14.43
C ASN A 295 3.96 -3.95 15.41
N ILE A 296 4.41 -5.00 16.09
CA ILE A 296 5.59 -4.98 16.93
C ILE A 296 6.70 -5.77 16.26
N LEU A 297 7.81 -5.11 15.99
CA LEU A 297 8.96 -5.66 15.27
C LEU A 297 10.22 -5.51 16.15
N PRO A 298 11.21 -6.40 16.07
CA PRO A 298 12.51 -6.14 16.67
C PRO A 298 13.09 -4.83 16.17
N ASN A 299 13.67 -4.02 17.04
CA ASN A 299 14.25 -2.74 16.62
C ASN A 299 15.44 -2.98 15.64
N PRO A 300 15.48 -2.29 14.48
CA PRO A 300 16.49 -2.46 13.44
C PRO A 300 17.88 -1.90 13.79
N VAL A 301 18.00 -1.33 14.98
CA VAL A 301 19.17 -0.62 15.47
C VAL A 301 19.63 -1.17 16.81
N ASP A 302 18.75 -1.21 17.82
CA ASP A 302 19.07 -1.72 19.16
C ASP A 302 18.42 -3.09 19.42
N PRO A 303 19.20 -4.18 19.56
CA PRO A 303 18.65 -5.51 19.78
C PRO A 303 17.98 -5.71 21.15
N LYS A 304 17.99 -4.72 22.06
CA LYS A 304 17.28 -4.80 23.35
C LYS A 304 15.86 -4.26 23.31
N THR A 305 15.49 -3.54 22.27
CA THR A 305 14.18 -2.86 22.19
C THR A 305 13.39 -3.32 20.96
N TYR A 306 12.16 -2.85 20.90
CA TYR A 306 11.20 -3.12 19.84
C TYR A 306 10.76 -1.82 19.18
N MET A 307 10.42 -1.94 17.90
CA MET A 307 9.74 -0.93 17.12
C MET A 307 8.25 -1.23 17.11
N VAL A 308 7.44 -0.27 17.49
CA VAL A 308 5.99 -0.30 17.27
C VAL A 308 5.69 0.51 16.01
N MET A 309 4.83 -0.04 15.16
CA MET A 309 4.41 0.57 13.91
C MET A 309 2.89 0.49 13.76
N LEU A 310 2.25 1.65 13.68
CA LEU A 310 0.81 1.79 13.46
C LEU A 310 0.59 2.46 12.12
N CYS A 311 -0.25 1.85 11.28
CA CYS A 311 -0.53 2.35 9.93
C CYS A 311 -1.99 2.79 9.85
N TYR A 312 -2.23 3.97 9.29
CA TYR A 312 -3.55 4.51 9.05
C TYR A 312 -3.64 4.89 7.58
N LYS A 313 -4.68 4.44 6.89
CA LYS A 313 -4.82 4.81 5.49
C LYS A 313 -5.35 6.22 5.33
N ASN A 314 -6.34 6.61 6.13
CA ASN A 314 -7.10 7.84 5.92
C ASN A 314 -6.35 9.04 6.49
N GLY A 315 -5.18 9.36 5.93
CA GLY A 315 -4.31 10.47 6.33
C GLY A 315 -4.68 11.80 5.64
N SER A 316 -3.77 12.33 4.80
CA SER A 316 -3.93 13.66 4.20
C SER A 316 -5.12 13.76 3.25
N LEU A 317 -5.45 12.68 2.52
CA LEU A 317 -6.55 12.68 1.56
C LEU A 317 -7.90 12.92 2.25
N THR A 318 -8.06 12.44 3.49
CA THR A 318 -9.25 12.70 4.30
C THR A 318 -9.26 14.12 4.84
N ARG A 319 -8.10 14.64 5.28
CA ARG A 319 -7.98 16.06 5.67
C ARG A 319 -8.29 17.01 4.50
N GLU A 320 -7.85 16.67 3.30
CA GLU A 320 -8.14 17.41 2.07
C GLU A 320 -9.62 17.36 1.70
N ASP A 321 -10.29 16.23 1.92
CA ASP A 321 -11.72 16.10 1.70
C ASP A 321 -12.52 17.00 2.65
N VAL A 322 -12.17 16.99 3.94
CA VAL A 322 -12.78 17.89 4.93
C VAL A 322 -12.50 19.35 4.57
N ARG A 323 -11.25 19.69 4.18
CA ARG A 323 -10.92 21.03 3.67
C ARG A 323 -11.79 21.43 2.48
N ASN A 324 -12.01 20.51 1.54
CA ASN A 324 -12.76 20.79 0.33
C ASN A 324 -14.25 21.06 0.60
N HIS A 325 -14.85 20.36 1.56
CA HIS A 325 -16.27 20.50 1.90
C HIS A 325 -16.55 21.61 2.93
N TYR A 326 -15.63 21.83 3.88
CA TYR A 326 -15.89 22.65 5.06
C TYR A 326 -14.97 23.86 5.22
N ALA A 327 -13.99 24.04 4.32
CA ALA A 327 -13.04 25.14 4.40
C ALA A 327 -12.73 25.76 3.03
N GLU A 328 -13.74 25.86 2.16
CA GLU A 328 -13.62 26.55 0.86
C GLU A 328 -12.44 26.04 0.00
N ARG A 329 -12.05 24.76 0.17
CA ARG A 329 -10.87 24.16 -0.49
C ARG A 329 -9.55 24.86 -0.18
N SER A 330 -9.50 25.65 0.91
CA SER A 330 -8.34 26.45 1.31
C SER A 330 -7.76 25.98 2.64
N TRP A 331 -6.46 25.71 2.65
CA TRP A 331 -5.74 25.42 3.89
C TRP A 331 -5.71 26.63 4.84
N ASP A 332 -5.77 27.85 4.33
CA ASP A 332 -5.82 29.05 5.18
C ASP A 332 -7.16 29.15 5.92
N VAL A 333 -8.26 28.82 5.26
CA VAL A 333 -9.59 28.77 5.90
C VAL A 333 -9.66 27.60 6.89
N PHE A 334 -9.10 26.44 6.52
CA PHE A 334 -8.99 25.28 7.39
C PHE A 334 -8.23 25.64 8.68
N ASN A 335 -7.09 26.31 8.52
CA ASN A 335 -6.26 26.78 9.63
C ASN A 335 -7.02 27.77 10.53
N LYS A 336 -7.73 28.73 9.95
CA LYS A 336 -8.59 29.67 10.70
C LYS A 336 -9.71 28.96 11.47
N HIS A 337 -10.32 27.93 10.87
CA HIS A 337 -11.32 27.11 11.55
C HIS A 337 -10.71 26.35 12.72
N LEU A 338 -9.56 25.70 12.52
CA LEU A 338 -8.88 24.95 13.57
C LEU A 338 -8.43 25.85 14.74
N GLU A 339 -7.91 27.05 14.46
CA GLU A 339 -7.49 28.02 15.50
C GLU A 339 -8.66 28.62 16.27
N LYS A 340 -9.79 28.89 15.60
CA LYS A 340 -10.98 29.50 16.25
C LYS A 340 -11.76 28.52 17.10
N THR A 341 -11.78 27.24 16.74
CA THR A 341 -12.47 26.21 17.51
C THR A 341 -11.61 25.85 18.72
N ALA A 342 -12.18 25.91 19.92
CA ALA A 342 -11.48 25.55 21.15
C ALA A 342 -11.04 24.07 21.15
N PRO A 343 -9.91 23.73 21.81
CA PRO A 343 -9.51 22.35 22.07
C PRO A 343 -10.66 21.49 22.62
N LEU A 344 -10.63 20.18 22.33
CA LEU A 344 -11.68 19.19 22.68
C LEU A 344 -12.97 19.34 21.85
N ASN A 345 -13.07 20.35 20.99
CA ASN A 345 -14.19 20.56 20.06
C ASN A 345 -15.59 20.55 20.73
N GLY A 346 -15.68 20.92 22.00
CA GLY A 346 -16.91 20.81 22.78
C GLY A 346 -17.46 19.38 22.90
N GLY A 347 -16.59 18.37 22.88
CA GLY A 347 -16.96 16.95 22.95
C GLY A 347 -17.33 16.31 21.60
N LYS A 348 -17.23 17.06 20.49
CA LYS A 348 -17.53 16.55 19.15
C LYS A 348 -16.38 15.70 18.61
N LEU A 349 -16.60 14.39 18.49
CA LEU A 349 -15.69 13.40 17.93
C LEU A 349 -16.14 12.99 16.52
N GLY A 350 -15.20 12.98 15.57
CA GLY A 350 -15.44 12.52 14.21
C GLY A 350 -14.53 11.35 13.82
N TYR A 351 -15.10 10.41 13.07
CA TYR A 351 -14.43 9.24 12.50
C TYR A 351 -14.66 9.29 10.98
N TYR A 352 -13.59 9.54 10.22
CA TYR A 352 -13.71 9.85 8.80
C TYR A 352 -12.89 8.85 7.97
N PHE A 353 -13.56 7.85 7.42
CA PHE A 353 -12.93 6.81 6.60
C PHE A 353 -13.43 6.92 5.16
N LYS A 354 -12.61 7.49 4.28
CA LYS A 354 -12.87 7.57 2.83
C LYS A 354 -12.56 6.28 2.11
N GLU A 355 -11.62 5.54 2.67
CA GLU A 355 -11.25 4.21 2.24
C GLU A 355 -11.25 3.26 3.48
N PRO A 356 -11.44 1.93 3.31
CA PRO A 356 -11.60 0.97 4.42
C PRO A 356 -10.49 0.90 5.48
N GLU A 357 -10.44 1.76 6.51
CA GLU A 357 -9.36 1.90 7.51
C GLU A 357 -8.58 0.63 7.95
N ILE A 358 -7.26 0.79 8.18
CA ILE A 358 -6.36 -0.27 8.67
C ILE A 358 -6.55 -0.44 10.17
N LEU A 359 -6.47 0.67 10.89
CA LEU A 359 -6.49 0.74 12.34
C LEU A 359 -7.44 1.86 12.79
N PRO A 360 -8.61 1.53 13.35
CA PRO A 360 -9.20 0.20 13.43
C PRO A 360 -9.64 -0.34 12.05
N PRO A 361 -9.88 -1.67 11.90
CA PRO A 361 -10.36 -2.26 10.66
C PRO A 361 -11.84 -1.92 10.41
N LEU A 362 -12.11 -0.72 9.89
CA LEU A 362 -13.46 -0.20 9.63
C LEU A 362 -13.70 0.01 8.13
N PRO A 363 -14.93 -0.24 7.63
CA PRO A 363 -15.27 0.09 6.25
C PRO A 363 -15.34 1.61 6.03
N VAL A 364 -15.49 2.01 4.76
CA VAL A 364 -15.78 3.40 4.38
C VAL A 364 -17.02 3.90 5.12
N GLY A 365 -16.90 5.05 5.79
CA GLY A 365 -17.97 5.63 6.58
C GLY A 365 -17.52 6.84 7.37
N PHE A 366 -18.42 7.83 7.48
CA PHE A 366 -18.23 9.00 8.33
C PHE A 366 -19.19 8.91 9.52
N HIS A 367 -18.64 8.85 10.73
CA HIS A 367 -19.41 8.78 11.97
C HIS A 367 -19.06 9.97 12.86
N ARG A 368 -20.06 10.48 13.58
CA ARG A 368 -19.95 11.71 14.36
C ARG A 368 -20.71 11.56 15.66
N TYR A 369 -20.05 11.91 16.75
CA TYR A 369 -20.60 11.79 18.09
C TYR A 369 -20.36 13.07 18.87
N ILE A 370 -21.31 13.45 19.72
CA ILE A 370 -21.11 14.44 20.78
C ILE A 370 -21.05 13.70 22.11
N VAL A 371 -19.98 13.91 22.85
CA VAL A 371 -19.80 13.41 24.21
C VAL A 371 -20.11 14.53 25.20
N ASN A 372 -21.17 14.35 25.98
CA ASN A 372 -21.54 15.28 27.05
C ASN A 372 -20.76 14.93 28.32
N SER A 373 -20.28 15.96 29.04
CA SER A 373 -19.45 15.90 30.26
C SER A 373 -17.94 15.77 30.01
N LEU A 374 -17.25 16.92 29.84
CA LEU A 374 -15.79 17.01 29.85
C LEU A 374 -15.23 17.59 31.17
N ALA A 375 -16.09 18.00 32.10
CA ALA A 375 -15.67 18.62 33.35
C ALA A 375 -15.68 17.58 34.48
N SER A 376 -14.52 16.96 34.74
CA SER A 376 -14.20 16.17 35.94
C SER A 376 -15.00 14.88 36.23
N GLY A 377 -15.86 14.43 35.32
CA GLY A 377 -16.60 13.16 35.48
C GLY A 377 -15.74 11.92 35.21
N SER A 378 -16.18 10.78 35.74
CA SER A 378 -15.62 9.48 35.39
C SER A 378 -15.94 9.10 33.93
N LEU A 379 -15.17 8.19 33.30
CA LEU A 379 -15.43 7.75 31.92
C LEU A 379 -16.86 7.18 31.74
N ASP A 380 -17.40 6.55 32.78
CA ASP A 380 -18.73 5.93 32.78
C ASP A 380 -19.87 6.97 32.74
N GLU A 381 -19.60 8.22 33.14
CA GLU A 381 -20.57 9.33 33.11
C GLU A 381 -20.63 10.02 31.74
N MET A 382 -19.68 9.73 30.85
CA MET A 382 -19.65 10.29 29.51
C MET A 382 -20.67 9.59 28.62
N VAL A 383 -21.74 10.31 28.28
CA VAL A 383 -22.78 9.84 27.36
C VAL A 383 -22.51 10.36 25.95
N GLU A 384 -22.36 9.44 25.01
CA GLU A 384 -22.26 9.76 23.58
C GLU A 384 -23.61 9.81 22.87
N HIS A 385 -23.75 10.76 21.94
CA HIS A 385 -24.90 10.87 21.05
C HIS A 385 -24.44 10.96 19.60
N GLU A 386 -24.92 10.07 18.74
CA GLU A 386 -24.64 10.10 17.30
C GLU A 386 -25.35 11.29 16.65
N ILE A 387 -24.65 12.02 15.79
CA ILE A 387 -25.18 13.17 15.04
C ILE A 387 -24.81 13.04 13.57
N ASN A 388 -25.65 13.57 12.68
CA ASN A 388 -25.42 13.45 11.23
C ASN A 388 -24.27 14.35 10.73
N GLN A 389 -24.13 15.56 11.28
CA GLN A 389 -23.20 16.58 10.77
C GLN A 389 -22.82 17.58 11.87
N PHE A 390 -21.61 18.13 11.80
CA PHE A 390 -21.18 19.28 12.60
C PHE A 390 -21.15 20.57 11.78
N ASP A 391 -21.04 21.71 12.47
CA ASP A 391 -20.70 22.97 11.80
C ASP A 391 -19.29 22.91 11.19
N PRO A 392 -19.00 23.67 10.11
CA PRO A 392 -17.73 23.55 9.38
C PRO A 392 -16.46 23.71 10.26
N PRO A 393 -16.38 24.67 11.20
CA PRO A 393 -15.26 24.76 12.14
C PRO A 393 -15.06 23.50 13.00
N SER A 394 -16.16 22.88 13.43
CA SER A 394 -16.10 21.64 14.20
C SER A 394 -15.76 20.40 13.38
N GLU A 395 -16.13 20.32 12.10
CA GLU A 395 -15.67 19.24 11.20
C GLU A 395 -14.14 19.29 11.02
N VAL A 396 -13.60 20.50 10.85
CA VAL A 396 -12.16 20.73 10.70
C VAL A 396 -11.39 20.32 11.96
N ARG A 397 -11.88 20.66 13.15
CA ARG A 397 -11.23 20.22 14.39
C ARG A 397 -11.41 18.72 14.63
N ALA A 398 -12.60 18.18 14.36
CA ALA A 398 -12.90 16.77 14.54
C ALA A 398 -11.99 15.85 13.73
N ILE A 399 -11.64 16.19 12.48
CA ILE A 399 -10.72 15.36 11.69
C ILE A 399 -9.31 15.33 12.28
N ILE A 400 -8.79 16.47 12.75
CA ILE A 400 -7.43 16.56 13.30
C ILE A 400 -7.34 15.91 14.68
N GLU A 401 -8.23 16.27 15.60
CA GLU A 401 -8.25 15.65 16.93
C GLU A 401 -8.59 14.15 16.83
N GLY A 402 -9.55 13.77 15.98
CA GLY A 402 -9.93 12.38 15.78
C GLY A 402 -8.78 11.49 15.32
N GLN A 403 -7.96 11.96 14.37
CA GLN A 403 -6.77 11.22 13.91
C GLN A 403 -5.72 11.09 15.03
N PHE A 404 -5.39 12.18 15.72
CA PHE A 404 -4.37 12.16 16.77
C PHE A 404 -4.78 11.40 18.03
N LEU A 405 -6.06 11.45 18.41
CA LEU A 405 -6.58 10.65 19.52
C LEU A 405 -6.55 9.15 19.19
N SER A 406 -6.83 8.76 17.93
CA SER A 406 -6.63 7.37 17.47
C SER A 406 -5.17 6.96 17.63
N MET A 407 -4.26 7.75 17.06
CA MET A 407 -2.82 7.49 17.07
C MET A 407 -2.28 7.34 18.49
N ARG A 408 -2.65 8.25 19.39
CA ARG A 408 -2.26 8.22 20.80
C ARG A 408 -2.79 6.97 21.49
N GLY A 409 -4.08 6.68 21.30
CA GLY A 409 -4.75 5.58 21.97
C GLY A 409 -4.18 4.21 21.60
N HIS A 410 -4.00 3.95 20.31
CA HIS A 410 -3.39 2.68 19.87
C HIS A 410 -1.89 2.61 20.18
N ALA A 411 -1.17 3.74 20.22
CA ALA A 411 0.22 3.76 20.67
C ALA A 411 0.33 3.30 22.13
N GLU A 412 -0.53 3.84 23.01
CA GLU A 412 -0.60 3.44 24.42
C GLU A 412 -0.89 1.94 24.58
N ARG A 413 -1.86 1.40 23.82
CA ARG A 413 -2.21 -0.04 23.82
C ARG A 413 -1.10 -0.97 23.33
N CYS A 414 -0.14 -0.46 22.55
CA CYS A 414 0.99 -1.25 22.06
C CYS A 414 2.24 -1.13 22.95
N GLY A 415 2.09 -0.54 24.14
CA GLY A 415 3.18 -0.36 25.10
C GLY A 415 4.12 0.81 24.78
N LEU A 416 3.70 1.78 23.96
CA LEU A 416 4.48 3.02 23.78
C LEU A 416 4.24 3.97 24.97
N PRO A 417 5.30 4.61 25.52
CA PRO A 417 5.14 5.56 26.61
C PRO A 417 4.28 6.77 26.20
N VAL A 418 3.30 7.10 27.02
CA VAL A 418 2.44 8.28 26.88
C VAL A 418 2.41 9.04 28.22
N PRO A 419 2.78 10.34 28.27
CA PRO A 419 3.27 11.13 27.15
C PRO A 419 4.64 10.63 26.63
N PRO A 420 4.92 10.72 25.32
CA PRO A 420 6.25 10.44 24.80
C PRO A 420 7.26 11.50 25.27
N LYS A 421 8.57 11.21 25.14
CA LYS A 421 9.64 12.17 25.45
C LYS A 421 9.77 13.27 24.40
N ARG A 422 9.57 12.90 23.13
CA ARG A 422 9.54 13.81 21.98
C ARG A 422 8.78 13.15 20.83
N ILE A 423 8.19 13.98 19.98
CA ILE A 423 7.58 13.54 18.72
C ILE A 423 8.36 14.13 17.55
N ILE A 424 8.69 13.33 16.54
CA ILE A 424 9.28 13.77 15.28
C ILE A 424 8.20 13.68 14.19
N ALA A 425 7.65 14.83 13.80
CA ALA A 425 6.68 14.90 12.71
C ALA A 425 7.38 14.99 11.35
N THR A 426 6.92 14.16 10.41
CA THR A 426 7.34 14.18 8.99
C THR A 426 6.11 14.10 8.07
N GLY A 427 6.31 14.06 6.76
CA GLY A 427 5.23 14.08 5.76
C GLY A 427 4.69 15.48 5.47
N GLY A 428 3.78 15.61 4.51
CA GLY A 428 3.36 16.91 3.98
C GLY A 428 2.74 17.83 5.04
N ALA A 429 1.93 17.29 5.95
CA ALA A 429 1.27 18.09 6.98
C ALA A 429 2.20 18.51 8.13
N SER A 430 3.44 18.02 8.20
CA SER A 430 4.43 18.49 9.19
C SER A 430 4.88 19.93 8.96
N SER A 431 4.56 20.50 7.79
CA SER A 431 4.76 21.93 7.52
C SER A 431 3.71 22.83 8.20
N ASN A 432 2.57 22.28 8.63
CA ASN A 432 1.47 23.05 9.19
C ASN A 432 1.57 23.19 10.72
N GLN A 433 1.96 24.37 11.18
CA GLN A 433 2.21 24.64 12.60
C GLN A 433 0.98 24.49 13.50
N ILE A 434 -0.24 24.72 12.99
CA ILE A 434 -1.47 24.63 13.79
C ILE A 434 -1.82 23.15 14.05
N ILE A 435 -1.62 22.29 13.04
CA ILE A 435 -1.73 20.84 13.20
C ILE A 435 -0.71 20.33 14.21
N LEU A 436 0.56 20.78 14.11
CA LEU A 436 1.62 20.35 15.04
C LEU A 436 1.38 20.81 16.49
N LYS A 437 0.84 22.02 16.70
CA LYS A 437 0.42 22.48 18.04
C LYS A 437 -0.69 21.59 18.61
N THR A 438 -1.67 21.23 17.78
CA THR A 438 -2.75 20.33 18.20
C THR A 438 -2.22 18.94 18.57
N MET A 439 -1.26 18.42 17.79
CA MET A 439 -0.53 17.18 18.12
C MET A 439 0.19 17.29 19.47
N ALA A 440 0.92 18.38 19.71
CA ALA A 440 1.64 18.60 20.96
C ALA A 440 0.71 18.56 22.18
N SER A 441 -0.43 19.24 22.13
CA SER A 441 -1.43 19.26 23.21
C SER A 441 -2.09 17.90 23.43
N ILE A 442 -2.40 17.15 22.36
CA ILE A 442 -3.06 15.85 22.47
C ILE A 442 -2.11 14.81 23.06
N PHE A 443 -0.84 14.80 22.66
CA PHE A 443 0.14 13.84 23.15
C PHE A 443 0.82 14.27 24.45
N GLY A 444 0.73 15.54 24.83
CA GLY A 444 1.41 16.07 26.01
C GLY A 444 2.92 16.18 25.83
N CYS A 445 3.38 16.51 24.62
CA CYS A 445 4.80 16.40 24.29
C CYS A 445 5.23 17.37 23.18
N ALA A 446 6.47 17.84 23.26
CA ALA A 446 7.06 18.70 22.23
C ALA A 446 7.22 17.96 20.89
N VAL A 447 6.90 18.67 19.80
CA VAL A 447 6.96 18.18 18.43
C VAL A 447 8.11 18.85 17.68
N TYR A 448 8.95 18.02 17.07
CA TYR A 448 10.11 18.36 16.26
C TYR A 448 9.84 17.99 14.81
N THR A 449 10.56 18.62 13.89
CA THR A 449 10.56 18.27 12.46
C THR A 449 11.98 18.02 11.99
N VAL A 450 12.11 17.24 10.91
CA VAL A 450 13.37 17.00 10.21
C VAL A 450 13.35 17.69 8.85
N GLU A 451 14.47 18.28 8.45
CA GLU A 451 14.58 18.95 7.12
C GLU A 451 14.70 17.97 5.95
N ARG A 452 14.94 16.66 6.20
CA ARG A 452 15.24 15.69 5.15
C ARG A 452 14.04 14.79 4.83
N PRO A 453 13.63 14.71 3.54
CA PRO A 453 12.49 13.88 3.13
C PRO A 453 12.82 12.36 3.08
N ASP A 454 14.06 11.96 2.83
CA ASP A 454 14.42 10.56 2.55
C ASP A 454 14.90 9.78 3.79
N SER A 455 14.01 9.58 4.77
CA SER A 455 14.33 8.91 6.04
C SER A 455 14.84 7.47 5.85
N ALA A 456 14.23 6.70 4.96
CA ALA A 456 14.59 5.29 4.74
C ALA A 456 16.01 5.16 4.17
N SER A 457 16.36 5.91 3.11
CA SER A 457 17.70 5.84 2.52
C SER A 457 18.78 6.34 3.48
N LEU A 458 18.49 7.41 4.24
CA LEU A 458 19.40 7.90 5.28
C LEU A 458 19.61 6.85 6.37
N GLY A 459 18.53 6.22 6.84
CA GLY A 459 18.61 5.19 7.86
C GLY A 459 19.36 3.94 7.40
N ALA A 460 19.19 3.53 6.14
CA ALA A 460 19.98 2.45 5.56
C ALA A 460 21.49 2.78 5.57
N ALA A 461 21.87 4.03 5.25
CA ALA A 461 23.26 4.47 5.33
C ALA A 461 23.80 4.52 6.76
N LEU A 462 22.99 4.97 7.73
CA LEU A 462 23.35 4.97 9.15
C LEU A 462 23.52 3.55 9.70
N ARG A 463 22.62 2.63 9.34
CA ARG A 463 22.73 1.21 9.68
C ARG A 463 23.97 0.55 9.04
N ALA A 464 24.31 0.91 7.81
CA ALA A 464 25.54 0.43 7.18
C ALA A 464 26.79 0.89 7.95
N ALA A 465 26.84 2.17 8.36
CA ALA A 465 27.93 2.70 9.18
C ALA A 465 27.99 2.01 10.54
N HIS A 466 26.84 1.82 11.20
CA HIS A 466 26.74 1.14 12.49
C HIS A 466 27.16 -0.32 12.43
N GLY A 467 26.64 -1.08 11.46
CA GLY A 467 27.02 -2.47 11.24
C GLY A 467 28.52 -2.63 10.94
N TRP A 468 29.11 -1.70 10.20
CA TRP A 468 30.56 -1.66 10.01
C TRP A 468 31.31 -1.46 11.34
N THR A 469 30.86 -0.55 12.19
CA THR A 469 31.45 -0.35 13.53
C THR A 469 31.30 -1.60 14.41
N CYS A 470 30.12 -2.22 14.44
CA CYS A 470 29.90 -3.49 15.16
C CYS A 470 30.84 -4.59 14.68
N ASN A 471 31.03 -4.71 13.35
CA ASN A 471 31.96 -5.67 12.76
C ASN A 471 33.41 -5.41 13.19
N GLN A 472 33.85 -4.15 13.17
CA GLN A 472 35.21 -3.78 13.62
C GLN A 472 35.46 -4.09 15.10
N GLN A 473 34.42 -4.04 15.92
CA GLN A 473 34.50 -4.35 17.36
C GLN A 473 34.27 -5.83 17.67
N GLY A 474 33.88 -6.64 16.67
CA GLY A 474 33.54 -8.06 16.85
C GLY A 474 32.30 -8.32 17.69
N LYS A 475 31.49 -7.29 17.98
CA LYS A 475 30.27 -7.37 18.79
C LYS A 475 29.35 -6.19 18.52
N PHE A 476 28.09 -6.31 18.92
CA PHE A 476 27.18 -5.16 18.97
C PHE A 476 27.76 -4.04 19.84
N VAL A 477 27.67 -2.80 19.34
CA VAL A 477 27.90 -1.58 20.11
C VAL A 477 26.71 -0.63 19.96
N PRO A 478 26.38 0.21 20.97
CA PRO A 478 25.34 1.22 20.84
C PRO A 478 25.61 2.21 19.69
N VAL A 479 24.57 2.70 19.04
CA VAL A 479 24.69 3.68 17.92
C VAL A 479 25.39 4.97 18.33
N SER A 480 25.36 5.33 19.60
CA SER A 480 26.11 6.48 20.14
C SER A 480 27.60 6.45 19.81
N TYR A 481 28.17 5.27 19.51
CA TYR A 481 29.56 5.14 19.03
C TYR A 481 29.79 5.84 17.68
N LEU A 482 28.80 5.89 16.78
CA LEU A 482 28.88 6.66 15.53
C LEU A 482 29.05 8.17 15.77
N HIS A 483 28.58 8.66 16.92
CA HIS A 483 28.58 10.06 17.29
C HIS A 483 29.70 10.43 18.27
N SER A 484 30.46 9.45 18.78
CA SER A 484 31.59 9.70 19.67
C SER A 484 32.60 10.67 19.03
N GLY A 485 32.68 11.91 19.54
CA GLY A 485 33.54 12.98 19.00
C GLY A 485 32.85 13.99 18.08
N ARG A 486 31.56 13.84 17.76
CA ARG A 486 30.75 14.84 17.04
C ARG A 486 29.56 15.24 17.91
N LEU A 487 29.64 16.42 18.53
CA LEU A 487 28.58 17.04 19.33
C LEU A 487 27.21 16.95 18.63
N ASN A 488 26.19 16.59 19.41
CA ASN A 488 24.74 16.57 19.12
C ASN A 488 24.29 17.67 18.13
N ARG A 489 24.50 17.47 16.84
CA ARG A 489 23.78 18.18 15.79
C ARG A 489 22.70 17.24 15.29
N THR A 490 21.72 16.96 16.13
CA THR A 490 20.44 16.45 15.66
C THR A 490 19.88 17.49 14.70
N SER A 491 19.54 17.10 13.47
CA SER A 491 18.87 17.96 12.49
C SER A 491 17.39 18.20 12.84
N LEU A 492 17.06 18.12 14.13
CA LEU A 492 15.72 18.26 14.66
C LEU A 492 15.47 19.73 14.98
N LYS A 493 14.44 20.27 14.35
CA LYS A 493 13.96 21.63 14.61
C LYS A 493 12.72 21.55 15.47
N LEU A 494 12.75 22.18 16.64
CA LEU A 494 11.54 22.33 17.47
C LEU A 494 10.49 23.09 16.64
N ALA A 495 9.32 22.47 16.46
CA ALA A 495 8.24 23.02 15.66
C ALA A 495 7.07 23.47 16.55
N ALA A 496 6.66 22.64 17.50
CA ALA A 496 5.65 23.01 18.49
C ALA A 496 6.11 22.58 19.90
N PRO A 497 6.23 23.51 20.86
CA PRO A 497 6.45 23.14 22.26
C PRO A 497 5.16 22.58 22.87
N PHE A 498 5.30 21.78 23.92
CA PHE A 498 4.24 21.53 24.90
C PHE A 498 4.59 22.33 26.15
N GLY A 499 3.63 23.05 26.73
CA GLY A 499 3.84 23.80 27.96
C GLY A 499 3.59 22.93 29.18
N ASP A 500 4.28 23.22 30.28
CA ASP A 500 4.11 22.55 31.57
C ASP A 500 3.25 23.39 32.53
N SER A 501 2.38 24.25 32.00
CA SER A 501 1.46 25.05 32.81
C SER A 501 0.31 24.18 33.34
N GLU A 502 -0.35 24.64 34.41
CA GLU A 502 -1.53 23.95 34.96
C GLU A 502 -2.64 23.79 33.91
N GLU A 503 -2.85 24.81 33.07
CA GLU A 503 -3.81 24.76 31.95
C GLU A 503 -3.44 23.72 30.89
N ASP A 504 -2.15 23.57 30.56
CA ASP A 504 -1.68 22.57 29.60
C ASP A 504 -1.85 21.14 30.13
N ILE A 505 -1.56 20.94 31.42
CA ILE A 505 -1.72 19.65 32.10
C ILE A 505 -3.20 19.28 32.20
N ASP A 506 -4.07 20.22 32.55
CA ASP A 506 -5.53 20.00 32.58
C ASP A 506 -6.06 19.66 31.19
N LEU A 507 -5.58 20.37 30.16
CA LEU A 507 -5.95 20.07 28.78
C LEU A 507 -5.50 18.66 28.36
N LEU A 508 -4.27 18.26 28.71
CA LEU A 508 -3.76 16.91 28.46
C LEU A 508 -4.61 15.85 29.16
N ASN A 509 -5.00 16.08 30.42
CA ASN A 509 -5.87 15.17 31.18
C ASN A 509 -7.23 15.03 30.51
N ASN A 510 -7.82 16.13 30.04
CA ASN A 510 -9.10 16.11 29.32
C ASN A 510 -8.99 15.37 27.97
N TYR A 511 -7.91 15.57 27.21
CA TYR A 511 -7.66 14.77 26.00
C TYR A 511 -7.45 13.30 26.29
N THR A 512 -6.83 12.97 27.44
CA THR A 512 -6.65 11.57 27.86
C THR A 512 -8.00 10.90 28.10
N LEU A 513 -8.92 11.58 28.77
CA LEU A 513 -10.27 11.07 29.01
C LEU A 513 -11.07 10.95 27.71
N LEU A 514 -11.02 11.98 26.86
CA LEU A 514 -11.68 11.98 25.56
C LEU A 514 -11.12 10.91 24.62
N MET A 515 -9.81 10.64 24.66
CA MET A 515 -9.16 9.55 23.93
C MET A 515 -9.74 8.19 24.35
N LYS A 516 -9.84 7.92 25.65
CA LYS A 516 -10.41 6.67 26.16
C LYS A 516 -11.85 6.49 25.68
N LYS A 517 -12.66 7.55 25.74
CA LYS A 517 -14.05 7.51 25.25
C LYS A 517 -14.11 7.31 23.74
N ARG A 518 -13.22 7.94 22.98
CA ARG A 518 -13.09 7.74 21.54
C ARG A 518 -12.83 6.28 21.21
N LEU A 519 -11.89 5.64 21.89
CA LEU A 519 -11.58 4.22 21.68
C LEU A 519 -12.75 3.28 22.06
N GLU A 520 -13.56 3.65 23.05
CA GLU A 520 -14.79 2.90 23.39
C GLU A 520 -15.82 2.96 22.26
N ILE A 521 -16.07 4.15 21.70
CA ILE A 521 -16.98 4.35 20.57
C ILE A 521 -16.43 3.63 19.33
N GLU A 522 -15.12 3.72 19.11
CA GLU A 522 -14.44 3.02 18.02
C GLU A 522 -14.65 1.52 18.09
N GLN A 523 -14.49 0.92 19.28
CA GLN A 523 -14.75 -0.51 19.49
C GLN A 523 -16.21 -0.87 19.14
N LYS A 524 -17.18 -0.04 19.54
CA LYS A 524 -18.60 -0.23 19.15
C LYS A 524 -18.80 -0.14 17.64
N LEU A 525 -18.09 0.74 16.94
CA LEU A 525 -18.12 0.82 15.48
C LEU A 525 -17.52 -0.44 14.84
N VAL A 526 -16.43 -0.97 15.38
CA VAL A 526 -15.81 -2.23 14.89
C VAL A 526 -16.75 -3.40 15.11
N GLU A 527 -17.40 -3.51 16.26
CA GLU A 527 -18.39 -4.57 16.51
C GLU A 527 -19.61 -4.46 15.61
N ARG A 528 -20.03 -3.23 15.27
CA ARG A 528 -21.23 -2.98 14.44
C ARG A 528 -20.97 -3.11 12.94
N PHE A 529 -19.80 -2.68 12.47
CA PHE A 529 -19.49 -2.52 11.04
C PHE A 529 -18.20 -3.20 10.61
N GLY A 530 -17.34 -3.57 11.54
CA GLY A 530 -16.12 -4.30 11.27
C GLY A 530 -16.44 -5.65 10.63
N ARG A 531 -15.55 -6.10 9.74
CA ARG A 531 -15.67 -7.44 9.17
C ARG A 531 -15.23 -8.42 10.26
N HIS A 532 -16.13 -9.29 10.72
CA HIS A 532 -15.71 -10.47 11.48
C HIS A 532 -14.73 -11.25 10.61
N SER A 533 -13.52 -11.47 11.14
CA SER A 533 -12.43 -12.20 10.52
C SER A 533 -12.77 -13.64 10.20
#